data_AF-A0A1F9ML77-F1
#
_entry.id   AF-A0A1F9ML77-F1
#
_cell.length_a   1.000
_cell.length_b   1.000
_cell.length_c   1.000
_cell.angle_alpha   90.00
_cell.angle_beta   90.00
_cell.angle_gamma   90.00
#
_symmetry.space_group_name_H-M   'P 1'
#
loop_
_entity.id
_entity.type
_entity.pdbx_description
1 polymer ?
#
loop_
_entity_poly.entity_id
_entity_poly.type
_entity_poly.pdbx_seq_one_letter_code
_entity_poly.pdbx_strand_id
1 'polypeptide(L)'
;MAFLEETEKRFAKKVAGISSEILNRFVEYSWPGNVRQLQREVERLVALTPAGEYVQLEKCSPDLLLQDASPLAQVIFEGLMPGQIKSLEIQLIKSALEQNSGNRMRAARQLGITRQGLHKKMKRYGIEV
;
A
#
# COMPACT_ATOMS: atom_id res chain seq x y z
N MET A 1 -13.03 -12.51 -8.98
CA MET A 1 -14.44 -12.69 -8.59
C MET A 1 -14.63 -13.38 -7.24
N ALA A 2 -13.77 -14.33 -6.81
CA ALA A 2 -13.95 -15.03 -5.53
C ALA A 2 -14.01 -14.12 -4.28
N PHE A 3 -13.16 -13.09 -4.19
CA PHE A 3 -13.12 -12.21 -3.02
C PHE A 3 -14.36 -11.31 -2.86
N LEU A 4 -14.97 -10.89 -3.98
CA LEU A 4 -16.15 -10.01 -3.92
C LEU A 4 -17.34 -10.78 -3.32
N GLU A 5 -17.61 -11.98 -3.82
CA GLU A 5 -18.67 -12.84 -3.31
C GLU A 5 -18.48 -13.21 -1.84
N GLU A 6 -17.24 -13.43 -1.41
CA GLU A 6 -16.91 -13.73 -0.01
C GLU A 6 -17.17 -12.51 0.89
N THR A 7 -16.81 -11.30 0.42
CA THR A 7 -17.09 -10.06 1.15
C THR A 7 -18.58 -9.69 1.18
N GLU A 8 -19.32 -9.90 0.09
CA GLU A 8 -20.76 -9.64 0.04
C GLU A 8 -21.53 -10.54 1.01
N LYS A 9 -21.14 -11.82 1.09
CA LYS A 9 -21.67 -12.76 2.09
C LYS A 9 -21.33 -12.34 3.52
N ARG A 10 -20.10 -11.87 3.75
CA ARG A 10 -19.62 -11.50 5.09
C ARG A 10 -20.27 -10.21 5.61
N PHE A 11 -20.53 -9.24 4.74
CA PHE A 11 -21.16 -7.97 5.09
C PHE A 11 -22.67 -7.96 4.89
N ALA A 12 -23.26 -9.06 4.39
CA ALA A 12 -24.67 -9.17 4.01
C ALA A 12 -25.14 -7.99 3.12
N LYS A 13 -24.23 -7.50 2.25
CA LYS A 13 -24.45 -6.34 1.38
C LYS A 13 -24.05 -6.71 -0.02
N LYS A 14 -24.94 -6.45 -0.99
CA LYS A 14 -24.65 -6.56 -2.42
C LYS A 14 -24.27 -5.20 -2.98
N VAL A 15 -23.15 -5.14 -3.67
CA VAL A 15 -22.69 -3.95 -4.40
C VAL A 15 -23.16 -4.11 -5.85
N ALA A 16 -23.53 -3.03 -6.54
CA ALA A 16 -23.97 -3.13 -7.93
C ALA A 16 -22.83 -3.56 -8.88
N GLY A 17 -21.59 -3.32 -8.46
CA GLY A 17 -20.39 -3.72 -9.16
C GLY A 17 -19.22 -2.79 -8.85
N ILE A 18 -18.05 -3.17 -9.33
CA ILE A 18 -16.84 -2.33 -9.32
C ILE A 18 -16.73 -1.69 -10.71
N SER A 19 -16.44 -0.39 -10.79
CA SER A 19 -16.21 0.26 -12.08
C SER A 19 -14.97 -0.30 -12.79
N SER A 20 -14.96 -0.26 -14.12
CA SER A 20 -13.81 -0.71 -14.93
C SER A 20 -12.53 0.04 -14.61
N GLU A 21 -12.62 1.30 -14.21
CA GLU A 21 -11.47 2.13 -13.80
C GLU A 21 -10.79 1.59 -12.52
N ILE A 22 -11.59 1.17 -11.54
CA ILE A 22 -11.07 0.56 -10.30
C ILE A 22 -10.44 -0.80 -10.61
N LEU A 23 -11.06 -1.59 -11.49
CA LEU A 23 -10.50 -2.87 -11.92
C LEU A 23 -9.14 -2.68 -12.60
N ASN A 24 -9.01 -1.71 -13.49
CA ASN A 24 -7.73 -1.39 -14.12
C ASN A 24 -6.69 -0.97 -13.08
N ARG A 25 -7.06 -0.09 -12.12
CA ARG A 25 -6.18 0.27 -11.00
C ARG A 25 -5.76 -0.93 -10.15
N PHE A 26 -6.67 -1.88 -9.90
CA PHE A 26 -6.35 -3.10 -9.16
C PHE A 26 -5.38 -4.02 -9.90
N VAL A 27 -5.42 -4.02 -11.23
CA VAL A 27 -4.49 -4.79 -12.08
C VAL A 27 -3.13 -4.09 -12.16
N GLU A 28 -3.11 -2.77 -12.27
CA GLU A 28 -1.88 -1.97 -12.38
C GLU A 28 -1.12 -1.87 -11.04
N TYR A 29 -1.83 -1.90 -9.92
CA TYR A 29 -1.21 -1.79 -8.60
C TYR A 29 -0.40 -3.06 -8.27
N SER A 30 0.89 -2.90 -7.96
CA SER A 30 1.80 -4.03 -7.72
C SER A 30 1.61 -4.73 -6.36
N TRP A 31 0.57 -4.38 -5.59
CA TRP A 31 0.20 -4.95 -4.27
C TRP A 31 1.40 -5.42 -3.41
N PRO A 32 2.24 -4.49 -2.92
CA PRO A 32 3.51 -4.81 -2.27
C PRO A 32 3.38 -5.66 -0.99
N GLY A 33 2.18 -5.78 -0.41
CA GLY A 33 1.87 -6.57 0.78
C GLY A 33 1.02 -7.83 0.53
N ASN A 34 1.04 -8.40 -0.67
CA ASN A 34 0.35 -9.63 -1.08
C ASN A 34 -1.18 -9.52 -1.20
N VAL A 35 -1.82 -10.65 -1.55
CA VAL A 35 -3.28 -10.85 -1.69
C VAL A 35 -4.09 -10.36 -0.47
N ARG A 36 -3.50 -10.31 0.73
CA ARG A 36 -4.16 -9.77 1.93
C ARG A 36 -4.42 -8.26 1.85
N GLN A 37 -3.57 -7.50 1.16
CA GLN A 37 -3.83 -6.08 0.93
C GLN A 37 -4.99 -5.87 -0.03
N LEU A 38 -5.04 -6.66 -1.12
CA LEU A 38 -6.16 -6.66 -2.04
C LEU A 38 -7.47 -7.00 -1.31
N GLN A 39 -7.47 -8.05 -0.47
CA GLN A 39 -8.63 -8.44 0.31
C GLN A 39 -9.09 -7.31 1.25
N ARG A 40 -8.17 -6.67 1.98
CA ARG A 40 -8.49 -5.54 2.87
C ARG A 40 -9.07 -4.35 2.12
N GLU A 41 -8.55 -4.07 0.93
CA GLU A 41 -9.05 -2.97 0.12
C GLU A 41 -10.45 -3.26 -0.39
N VAL A 42 -10.71 -4.47 -0.87
CA VAL A 42 -12.06 -4.92 -1.26
C VAL A 42 -13.02 -4.87 -0.08
N GLU A 43 -12.64 -5.37 1.10
CA GLU A 43 -13.46 -5.29 2.32
C GLU A 43 -13.80 -3.84 2.68
N ARG A 44 -12.82 -2.92 2.59
CA ARG A 44 -13.01 -1.49 2.87
C ARG A 44 -13.97 -0.85 1.88
N LEU A 45 -13.85 -1.18 0.59
CA LEU A 45 -14.72 -0.65 -0.46
C LEU A 45 -16.17 -1.13 -0.30
N VAL A 46 -16.38 -2.41 0.00
CA VAL A 46 -17.72 -2.97 0.28
C VAL A 46 -18.33 -2.34 1.53
N ALA A 47 -17.53 -2.09 2.57
CA ALA A 47 -18.02 -1.45 3.80
C ALA A 47 -18.43 0.03 3.59
N LEU A 48 -17.70 0.77 2.75
CA LEU A 48 -17.94 2.19 2.45
C LEU A 48 -18.98 2.44 1.35
N THR A 49 -19.38 1.40 0.63
CA THR A 49 -20.37 1.52 -0.46
C THR A 49 -21.76 1.16 0.07
N PRO A 50 -22.76 2.06 -0.10
CA PRO A 50 -24.16 1.73 0.15
C PRO A 50 -24.61 0.52 -0.67
N ALA A 51 -25.57 -0.23 -0.13
CA ALA A 51 -26.10 -1.41 -0.82
C ALA A 51 -26.76 -0.98 -2.15
N GLY A 52 -26.40 -1.64 -3.25
CA GLY A 52 -26.93 -1.34 -4.58
C GLY A 52 -26.27 -0.18 -5.34
N GLU A 53 -25.22 0.43 -4.81
CA GLU A 53 -24.41 1.41 -5.55
C GLU A 53 -23.17 0.79 -6.18
N TYR A 54 -22.61 1.47 -7.18
CA TYR A 54 -21.29 1.14 -7.74
C TYR A 54 -20.19 1.64 -6.81
N VAL A 55 -19.11 0.86 -6.70
CA VAL A 55 -17.90 1.35 -6.04
C VAL A 55 -17.32 2.49 -6.87
N GLN A 56 -17.19 3.66 -6.27
CA GLN A 56 -16.62 4.84 -6.91
C GLN A 56 -15.13 5.00 -6.58
N LEU A 57 -14.38 5.59 -7.51
CA LEU A 57 -12.94 5.77 -7.41
C LEU A 57 -12.56 6.61 -6.17
N GLU A 58 -13.39 7.57 -5.76
CA GLU A 58 -13.10 8.40 -4.57
C GLU A 58 -13.10 7.61 -3.27
N LYS A 59 -13.69 6.40 -3.27
CA LYS A 59 -13.70 5.51 -2.11
C LYS A 59 -12.46 4.62 -2.04
N CYS A 60 -11.64 4.55 -3.09
CA CYS A 60 -10.37 3.80 -3.12
C CYS A 60 -9.34 4.39 -2.15
N SER A 61 -8.40 3.56 -1.72
CA SER A 61 -7.41 3.96 -0.73
C SER A 61 -6.54 5.05 -1.32
N PRO A 62 -6.14 6.06 -0.54
CA PRO A 62 -5.17 7.05 -1.00
C PRO A 62 -3.92 6.38 -1.57
N ASP A 63 -3.48 5.22 -1.08
CA ASP A 63 -2.33 4.50 -1.66
C ASP A 63 -2.59 4.03 -3.11
N LEU A 64 -3.82 3.64 -3.41
CA LEU A 64 -4.24 3.22 -4.75
C LEU A 64 -4.45 4.44 -5.67
N LEU A 65 -4.81 5.60 -5.11
CA LEU A 65 -5.05 6.85 -5.83
C LEU A 65 -3.77 7.67 -6.06
N LEU A 66 -2.81 7.60 -5.14
CA LEU A 66 -1.54 8.34 -5.15
C LEU A 66 -0.46 7.64 -5.98
N GLN A 67 -0.70 6.40 -6.44
CA GLN A 67 0.26 5.71 -7.30
C GLN A 67 0.17 6.22 -8.74
N ASP A 68 0.54 7.49 -8.93
CA ASP A 68 1.18 7.93 -10.17
C ASP A 68 2.69 7.74 -9.96
N ALA A 69 3.12 6.51 -9.69
CA ALA A 69 4.54 6.20 -9.79
C ALA A 69 4.88 6.35 -11.28
N SER A 70 5.57 7.42 -11.62
CA SER A 70 6.03 7.67 -12.98
C SER A 70 6.67 6.37 -13.52
N PRO A 71 6.33 5.92 -14.74
CA PRO A 71 6.93 4.72 -15.32
C PRO A 71 8.47 4.77 -15.32
N LEU A 72 9.04 5.98 -15.32
CA LEU A 72 10.48 6.20 -15.15
C LEU A 72 11.02 5.71 -13.79
N ALA A 73 10.29 5.93 -12.69
CA ALA A 73 10.69 5.48 -11.36
C ALA A 73 10.72 3.95 -11.27
N GLN A 74 9.80 3.27 -11.98
CA GLN A 74 9.73 1.81 -12.00
C GLN A 74 10.90 1.20 -12.79
N VAL A 75 11.20 1.75 -13.97
CA VAL A 75 12.39 1.33 -14.76
C VAL A 75 13.69 1.56 -13.99
N ILE A 76 13.80 2.69 -13.29
CA ILE A 76 14.96 2.96 -12.41
C ILE A 76 15.03 1.89 -11.32
N PHE A 77 13.93 1.57 -10.66
CA PHE A 77 13.92 0.59 -9.58
C PHE A 77 14.28 -0.83 -10.04
N GLU A 78 13.80 -1.24 -11.22
CA GLU A 78 14.13 -2.53 -11.84
C GLU A 78 15.59 -2.61 -12.31
N GLY A 79 16.19 -1.48 -12.68
CA GLY A 79 17.61 -1.40 -13.05
C GLY A 79 18.58 -1.36 -11.87
N LEU A 80 18.11 -1.19 -10.62
CA LEU A 80 18.97 -1.11 -9.45
C LEU A 80 19.41 -2.51 -8.99
N MET A 81 20.71 -2.67 -8.78
CA MET A 81 21.25 -3.88 -8.18
C MET A 81 20.80 -4.01 -6.71
N PRO A 82 20.69 -5.24 -6.16
CA PRO A 82 20.25 -5.46 -4.78
C PRO A 82 21.03 -4.66 -3.73
N GLY A 83 22.32 -4.39 -3.98
CA GLY A 83 23.15 -3.54 -3.12
C GLY A 83 22.73 -2.06 -3.12
N GLN A 84 22.28 -1.53 -4.26
CA GLN A 84 21.85 -0.12 -4.41
C GLN A 84 20.46 0.10 -3.80
N ILE A 85 19.57 -0.89 -3.94
CA ILE A 85 18.27 -0.89 -3.26
C ILE A 85 18.49 -0.82 -1.74
N LYS A 86 19.43 -1.61 -1.22
CA LYS A 86 19.78 -1.62 0.20
C LYS A 86 20.35 -0.27 0.66
N SER A 87 21.22 0.38 -0.10
CA SER A 87 21.78 1.68 0.28
C SER A 87 20.73 2.79 0.29
N LEU A 88 19.85 2.81 -0.71
CA LEU A 88 18.72 3.74 -0.76
C LEU A 88 17.78 3.54 0.43
N GLU A 89 17.47 2.30 0.76
CA GLU A 89 16.60 1.98 1.89
C GLU A 89 17.21 2.45 3.22
N ILE A 90 18.52 2.27 3.42
CA ILE A 90 19.23 2.78 4.61
C ILE A 90 19.17 4.31 4.68
N GLN A 91 19.40 5.00 3.56
CA GLN A 91 19.34 6.46 3.51
C GLN A 91 17.95 7.00 3.80
N LEU A 92 16.90 6.38 3.26
CA LEU A 92 15.52 6.75 3.51
C LEU A 92 15.15 6.56 4.99
N ILE A 93 15.56 5.44 5.60
CA ILE A 93 15.31 5.18 7.02
C ILE A 93 16.01 6.22 7.90
N LYS A 94 17.29 6.53 7.64
CA LYS A 94 18.03 7.55 8.39
C LYS A 94 17.40 8.93 8.25
N SER A 95 17.09 9.34 7.02
CA SER A 95 16.47 10.64 6.74
C SER A 95 15.12 10.78 7.44
N ALA A 96 14.29 9.74 7.41
CA ALA A 96 12.99 9.76 8.09
C ALA A 96 13.14 9.82 9.62
N LEU A 97 14.17 9.19 10.19
CA LEU A 97 14.45 9.27 11.62
C LEU A 97 14.95 10.67 12.02
N GLU A 98 15.85 11.27 11.24
CA GLU A 98 16.36 12.62 11.45
C GLU A 98 15.24 13.68 11.36
N GLN A 99 14.42 13.63 10.31
CA GLN A 99 13.30 14.55 10.11
C GLN A 99 12.25 14.48 11.22
N ASN A 100 12.10 13.31 11.86
CA ASN A 100 11.17 13.09 12.96
C ASN A 100 11.83 13.11 14.34
N SER A 101 13.07 13.63 14.45
CA SER A 101 13.81 13.74 15.72
C SER A 101 13.89 12.41 16.49
N GLY A 102 14.12 11.29 15.77
CA GLY A 102 14.21 9.95 16.35
C GLY A 102 12.84 9.31 16.68
N ASN A 103 11.72 9.96 16.39
CA ASN A 103 10.40 9.38 16.63
C ASN A 103 10.11 8.26 15.62
N ARG A 104 10.43 7.03 16.02
CA ARG A 104 10.29 5.80 15.22
C ARG A 104 8.86 5.57 14.73
N MET A 105 7.84 6.02 15.45
CA MET A 105 6.44 5.84 15.03
C MET A 105 6.08 6.79 13.88
N ARG A 106 6.49 8.06 13.98
CA ARG A 106 6.28 9.04 12.90
C ARG A 106 7.13 8.71 11.67
N ALA A 107 8.39 8.31 11.87
CA ALA A 107 9.26 7.87 10.78
C ALA A 107 8.68 6.66 10.04
N ALA A 108 8.15 5.65 10.75
CA ALA A 108 7.50 4.50 10.13
C ALA A 108 6.27 4.92 9.31
N ARG A 109 5.46 5.84 9.84
CA ARG A 109 4.28 6.39 9.16
C ARG A 109 4.66 7.16 7.89
N GLN A 110 5.71 7.99 7.95
CA GLN A 110 6.23 8.73 6.78
C GLN A 110 6.76 7.78 5.71
N LEU A 111 7.42 6.70 6.11
CA LEU A 111 7.93 5.67 5.21
C LEU A 111 6.84 4.69 4.70
N GLY A 112 5.58 4.85 5.13
CA GLY A 112 4.49 3.96 4.72
C GLY A 112 4.61 2.52 5.23
N ILE A 113 5.40 2.28 6.29
CA ILE A 113 5.62 0.95 6.87
C ILE A 113 5.13 0.86 8.31
N THR A 114 4.92 -0.37 8.79
CA THR A 114 4.56 -0.59 10.20
C THR A 114 5.76 -0.32 11.11
N ARG A 115 5.50 0.08 12.36
CA ARG A 115 6.54 0.25 13.39
C ARG A 115 7.42 -1.00 13.55
N GLN A 116 6.81 -2.19 13.53
CA GLN A 116 7.55 -3.45 13.60
C GLN A 116 8.41 -3.69 12.35
N GLY A 117 7.90 -3.32 11.16
CA GLY A 117 8.65 -3.36 9.91
C GLY A 117 9.88 -2.45 9.95
N LEU A 118 9.71 -1.22 10.44
CA LEU A 118 10.83 -0.28 10.65
C LEU A 118 11.86 -0.87 11.62
N HIS A 119 11.42 -1.40 12.77
CA HIS A 119 12.32 -1.99 13.77
C HIS A 119 13.12 -3.18 13.20
N LYS A 120 12.49 -4.05 12.41
CA LYS A 120 13.16 -5.17 11.74
C LYS A 120 14.21 -4.69 10.74
N LYS A 121 13.91 -3.64 9.97
CA LYS A 121 14.85 -3.04 9.00
C LYS A 121 16.02 -2.35 9.71
N MET A 122 15.75 -1.59 10.79
CA MET A 122 16.79 -0.98 11.62
C MET A 122 17.75 -2.03 12.19
N LYS A 123 17.22 -3.14 12.75
CA LYS A 123 18.04 -4.24 13.26
C LYS A 123 18.85 -4.94 12.16
N ARG A 124 18.26 -5.13 10.98
CA ARG A 124 18.94 -5.75 9.81
C ARG A 124 20.10 -4.89 9.29
N TYR A 125 19.98 -3.57 9.39
CA TYR A 125 20.96 -2.63 8.86
C TYR A 125 21.86 -2.00 9.92
N GLY A 126 21.73 -2.38 11.20
CA GLY A 126 22.52 -1.82 12.30
C GLY A 126 22.28 -0.33 12.50
N ILE A 127 21.07 0.16 12.21
CA ILE A 127 20.72 1.57 12.38
C ILE A 127 20.23 1.75 13.82
N GLU A 128 21.08 2.31 14.66
CA GLU A 128 20.73 2.73 16.02
C GLU A 128 20.54 4.25 16.05
N VAL A 129 19.39 4.68 16.57
CA VAL A 129 19.01 6.08 16.82
C VAL A 129 18.41 6.16 18.20
#